data_AF-A0A836V202-F1
#
_entry.id   AF-A0A836V202-F1
#
_cell.length_a   1.000
_cell.length_b   1.000
_cell.length_c   1.000
_cell.angle_alpha   90.00
_cell.angle_beta   90.00
_cell.angle_gamma   90.00
#
_symmetry.space_group_name_H-M   'P 1'
#
loop_
_entity.id
_entity.type
_entity.pdbx_description
1 polymer ?
#
loop_
_entity_poly.entity_id
_entity_poly.type
_entity_poly.pdbx_seq_one_letter_code
_entity_poly.pdbx_strand_id
1 'polypeptide(L)'
;MALIVETGAVIPDADSFTSLIDARALAVNYGLSLPTDDTEAEVVLRQGYLNLLQRERTLQGSRISAVQTGIYPRSNVLNNCFPVDSDVIPNEVKLAQLYASDAINSGAETNGVQTGERLKAFNVAQTTYSETYQDGSRQSTNP
;
A
#
# COMPACT_ATOMS: atom_id res chain seq x y z
N MET A 1 -13.09 -13.53 5.59
CA MET A 1 -12.42 -14.23 6.71
C MET A 1 -11.74 -13.15 7.50
N ALA A 2 -11.91 -13.13 8.82
CA ALA A 2 -11.39 -12.04 9.65
C ALA A 2 -9.89 -11.80 9.39
N LEU A 3 -9.51 -10.53 9.42
CA LEU A 3 -8.10 -10.12 9.31
C LEU A 3 -7.29 -10.65 10.50
N ILE A 4 -6.09 -11.14 10.22
CA ILE A 4 -5.09 -11.50 11.22
C ILE A 4 -4.20 -10.27 11.40
N VAL A 5 -4.41 -9.57 12.51
CA VAL A 5 -3.77 -8.26 12.76
C VAL A 5 -2.40 -8.46 13.39
N GLU A 6 -1.36 -7.90 12.77
CA GLU A 6 -0.03 -7.78 13.35
C GLU A 6 -0.03 -6.68 14.42
N THR A 7 0.39 -7.02 15.64
CA THR A 7 0.43 -6.12 16.80
C THR A 7 1.84 -5.68 17.19
N GLY A 8 2.86 -6.17 16.48
CA GLY A 8 4.29 -6.04 16.80
C GLY A 8 4.87 -7.30 17.45
N ALA A 9 4.05 -8.34 17.66
CA ALA A 9 4.44 -9.60 18.28
C ALA A 9 4.89 -10.69 17.27
N VAL A 10 4.98 -10.36 15.98
CA VAL A 10 5.28 -11.32 14.90
C VAL A 10 4.19 -12.39 14.85
N ILE A 11 2.97 -11.96 14.57
CA ILE A 11 1.81 -12.83 14.50
C ILE A 11 1.91 -13.72 13.25
N PRO A 12 1.85 -15.06 13.39
CA PRO A 12 1.83 -15.96 12.24
C PRO A 12 0.66 -15.64 11.31
N ASP A 13 0.92 -15.67 10.00
CA ASP A 13 -0.07 -15.44 8.95
C ASP A 13 -0.78 -14.07 9.02
N ALA A 14 -0.15 -13.07 9.66
CA ALA A 14 -0.68 -11.71 9.69
C ALA A 14 -0.85 -11.15 8.27
N ASP A 15 -2.03 -10.57 8.02
CA ASP A 15 -2.46 -10.06 6.72
C ASP A 15 -2.97 -8.61 6.79
N SER A 16 -2.84 -7.96 7.95
CA SER A 16 -3.18 -6.55 8.17
C SER A 16 -2.41 -5.96 9.37
N PHE A 17 -2.21 -4.64 9.39
CA PHE A 17 -1.74 -3.87 10.56
C PHE A 17 -2.87 -3.23 11.36
N THR A 18 -4.10 -3.32 10.87
CA THR A 18 -5.30 -2.72 11.49
C THR A 18 -6.49 -3.67 11.44
N SER A 19 -7.38 -3.61 12.43
CA SER A 19 -8.67 -4.30 12.35
C SER A 19 -9.59 -3.61 11.33
N LEU A 20 -10.63 -4.32 10.86
CA LEU A 20 -11.63 -3.73 9.96
C LEU A 20 -12.37 -2.55 10.60
N ILE A 21 -12.71 -2.69 11.89
CA ILE A 21 -13.43 -1.66 12.66
C ILE A 21 -12.56 -0.40 12.77
N ASP A 22 -11.30 -0.57 13.15
CA ASP A 22 -10.36 0.56 13.28
C ASP A 22 -10.06 1.19 11.92
N ALA A 23 -9.93 0.39 10.87
CA ALA A 23 -9.70 0.87 9.51
C ALA A 23 -10.86 1.75 9.02
N ARG A 24 -12.11 1.35 9.28
CA ARG A 24 -13.30 2.15 8.94
C ARG A 24 -13.39 3.44 9.75
N ALA A 25 -13.13 3.37 11.06
CA ALA A 25 -13.10 4.56 11.90
C ALA A 25 -12.02 5.55 11.42
N LEU A 26 -10.85 5.04 11.04
CA LEU A 26 -9.74 5.83 10.54
C LEU A 26 -10.04 6.39 9.14
N ALA A 27 -10.70 5.62 8.26
CA ALA A 27 -11.10 6.07 6.93
C ALA A 27 -12.02 7.30 6.99
N VAL A 28 -12.99 7.30 7.90
CA VAL A 28 -13.90 8.45 8.12
C VAL A 28 -13.12 9.70 8.52
N ASN A 29 -12.12 9.57 9.39
CA ASN A 29 -11.32 10.72 9.85
C ASN A 29 -10.49 11.38 8.73
N TYR A 30 -10.10 10.61 7.71
CA TYR A 30 -9.26 11.09 6.61
C TYR A 30 -10.01 11.24 5.28
N GLY A 31 -11.33 11.06 5.27
CA GLY A 31 -12.15 11.17 4.05
C GLY A 31 -11.89 10.07 3.03
N LEU A 32 -11.41 8.90 3.48
CA LEU A 32 -11.13 7.74 2.65
C LEU A 32 -12.35 6.81 2.61
N SER A 33 -12.38 5.95 1.59
CA SER A 33 -13.46 4.99 1.36
C SER A 33 -12.94 3.56 1.44
N LEU A 34 -13.73 2.71 2.07
CA LEU A 34 -13.59 1.25 2.00
C LEU A 34 -14.94 0.68 1.54
N PRO A 35 -14.94 -0.52 0.93
CA PRO A 35 -16.18 -1.24 0.63
C PRO A 35 -17.10 -1.34 1.84
N THR A 36 -18.40 -1.23 1.61
CA THR A 36 -19.42 -1.41 2.65
C THR A 36 -19.60 -2.88 3.01
N ASP A 37 -19.37 -3.78 2.05
CA ASP A 37 -19.28 -5.21 2.32
C ASP A 37 -17.99 -5.53 3.09
N ASP A 38 -18.14 -6.25 4.20
CA ASP A 38 -17.02 -6.57 5.08
C ASP A 38 -16.01 -7.50 4.38
N THR A 39 -16.48 -8.44 3.57
CA THR A 39 -15.59 -9.38 2.88
C THR A 39 -14.76 -8.68 1.80
N GLU A 40 -15.36 -7.75 1.06
CA GLU A 40 -14.65 -6.91 0.10
C GLU A 40 -13.67 -5.96 0.80
N ALA A 41 -14.07 -5.33 1.91
CA ALA A 41 -13.20 -4.44 2.66
C ALA A 41 -11.98 -5.17 3.24
N GLU A 42 -12.19 -6.37 3.78
CA GLU A 42 -11.10 -7.24 4.23
C GLU A 42 -10.15 -7.60 3.09
N VAL A 43 -10.65 -7.89 1.88
CA VAL A 43 -9.81 -8.18 0.71
C VAL A 43 -8.98 -6.96 0.33
N VAL A 44 -9.59 -5.78 0.25
CA VAL A 44 -8.87 -4.55 -0.12
C VAL A 44 -7.83 -4.18 0.93
N LEU A 45 -8.12 -4.38 2.22
CA LEU A 45 -7.15 -4.17 3.30
C LEU A 45 -5.94 -5.10 3.20
N ARG A 46 -6.13 -6.37 2.82
CA ARG A 46 -5.03 -7.30 2.54
C ARG A 46 -4.21 -6.86 1.33
N GLN A 47 -4.85 -6.36 0.28
CA GLN A 47 -4.15 -5.84 -0.88
C GLN A 47 -3.31 -4.61 -0.52
N GLY A 48 -3.84 -3.71 0.31
CA GLY A 48 -3.10 -2.59 0.88
C GLY A 48 -1.90 -3.03 1.71
N TYR A 49 -2.07 -4.07 2.54
CA TYR A 49 -0.98 -4.66 3.32
C TYR A 49 0.15 -5.20 2.42
N LEU A 50 -0.21 -5.96 1.39
CA LEU A 50 0.74 -6.52 0.43
C LEU A 50 1.43 -5.43 -0.41
N ASN A 51 0.72 -4.36 -0.76
CA ASN A 51 1.30 -3.25 -1.52
C ASN A 51 2.50 -2.61 -0.81
N LEU A 52 2.45 -2.55 0.53
CA LEU A 52 3.55 -2.00 1.32
C LEU A 52 4.84 -2.82 1.23
N LEU A 53 4.79 -4.12 0.88
CA LEU A 53 5.99 -4.96 0.72
C LEU A 53 6.95 -4.41 -0.34
N GLN A 54 6.43 -3.74 -1.37
CA GLN A 54 7.24 -3.12 -2.41
C GLN A 54 8.11 -1.97 -1.85
N ARG A 55 7.71 -1.37 -0.73
CA ARG A 55 8.43 -0.27 -0.07
C ARG A 55 9.54 -0.73 0.86
N GLU A 56 9.61 -2.02 1.19
CA GLU A 56 10.55 -2.61 2.15
C GLU A 56 11.99 -2.07 1.99
N ARG A 57 12.51 -2.05 0.76
CA ARG A 57 13.89 -1.63 0.46
C ARG A 57 14.19 -0.16 0.77
N THR A 58 13.16 0.66 0.93
CA THR A 58 13.28 2.10 1.19
C THR A 58 13.06 2.46 2.65
N LEU A 59 12.64 1.51 3.48
CA LEU A 59 12.33 1.73 4.89
C LEU A 59 13.60 1.72 5.75
N GLN A 60 13.57 2.49 6.83
CA GLN A 60 14.62 2.46 7.86
C GLN A 60 14.61 1.13 8.63
N GLY A 61 15.75 0.77 9.21
CA GLY A 61 15.85 -0.38 10.09
C GLY A 61 15.70 -1.72 9.37
N SER A 62 15.47 -2.77 10.15
CA SER A 62 15.31 -4.15 9.65
C SER A 62 14.18 -4.88 10.35
N ARG A 63 13.56 -5.82 9.64
CA ARG A 63 12.62 -6.81 10.22
C ARG A 63 13.23 -7.45 11.46
N ILE A 64 12.40 -7.71 12.48
CA ILE A 64 12.85 -8.35 13.72
C ILE A 64 12.84 -9.87 13.63
N SER A 65 12.14 -10.42 12.64
CA SER A 65 12.03 -11.87 12.41
C SER A 65 12.08 -12.22 10.94
N ALA A 66 12.66 -13.38 10.62
CA ALA A 66 12.66 -13.92 9.27
C ALA A 66 11.29 -14.48 8.84
N VAL A 67 10.42 -14.80 9.81
CA VAL A 67 9.11 -15.42 9.56
C VAL A 67 7.95 -14.42 9.56
N GLN A 68 8.22 -13.13 9.77
CA GLN A 68 7.17 -12.11 9.68
C GLN A 68 6.71 -11.92 8.23
N THR A 69 5.40 -11.80 8.02
CA THR A 69 4.76 -11.69 6.69
C THR A 69 4.88 -10.29 6.10
N GLY A 70 4.87 -9.25 6.95
CA GLY A 70 4.82 -7.84 6.55
C GLY A 70 6.12 -7.04 6.71
N ILE A 71 6.04 -5.76 6.33
CA ILE A 71 7.17 -4.81 6.42
C ILE A 71 7.53 -4.39 7.85
N TYR A 72 6.59 -4.52 8.79
CA TYR A 72 6.74 -4.28 10.23
C TYR A 72 6.28 -5.52 11.00
N PRO A 73 6.74 -5.73 12.25
CA PRO A 73 7.61 -4.90 13.09
C PRO A 73 9.07 -4.75 12.60
N ARG A 74 9.79 -3.72 13.07
CA ARG A 74 11.18 -3.40 12.68
C ARG A 74 12.02 -2.87 13.85
N SER A 75 13.31 -3.19 13.86
CA SER A 75 14.30 -2.61 14.78
C SER A 75 15.10 -1.47 14.12
N ASN A 76 15.71 -0.59 14.92
CA ASN A 76 16.53 0.54 14.48
C ASN A 76 15.79 1.56 13.59
N VAL A 77 14.52 1.85 13.91
CA VAL A 77 13.70 2.87 13.25
C VAL A 77 13.66 4.14 14.10
N LEU A 78 13.74 5.30 13.45
CA LEU A 78 13.51 6.60 14.08
C LEU A 78 12.28 7.28 13.46
N ASN A 79 11.31 7.68 14.28
CA ASN A 79 10.23 8.57 13.86
C ASN A 79 10.52 9.98 14.39
N ASN A 80 10.71 10.96 13.50
CA ASN A 80 11.05 12.33 13.87
C ASN A 80 12.25 12.45 14.84
N CYS A 81 13.30 11.66 14.61
CA CYS A 81 14.48 11.54 15.47
C CYS A 81 14.25 10.87 16.84
N PHE A 82 13.07 10.31 17.11
CA PHE A 82 12.79 9.51 18.29
C PHE A 82 12.80 8.02 17.95
N PRO A 83 13.43 7.17 18.80
CA PRO A 83 13.42 5.74 18.58
C PRO A 83 12.00 5.18 18.65
N VAL A 84 11.70 4.27 17.73
CA VAL A 84 10.47 3.48 17.74
C VAL A 84 10.81 2.10 18.29
N ASP A 85 10.04 1.65 19.27
CA ASP A 85 10.21 0.32 19.86
C ASP A 85 9.95 -0.76 18.81
N SER A 86 10.76 -1.82 18.88
CA SER A 86 10.79 -2.83 17.82
C SER A 86 9.56 -3.74 17.79
N ASP A 87 8.76 -3.73 18.84
CA ASP A 87 7.50 -4.46 19.02
C ASP A 87 6.26 -3.56 18.83
N VAL A 88 6.44 -2.39 18.20
CA VAL A 88 5.35 -1.45 17.91
C VAL A 88 5.12 -1.35 16.41
N ILE A 89 3.85 -1.30 16.02
CA ILE A 89 3.42 -0.92 14.67
C ILE A 89 3.06 0.57 14.68
N PRO A 90 3.86 1.44 14.03
CA PRO A 90 3.59 2.87 14.00
C PRO A 90 2.23 3.18 13.37
N ASN A 91 1.58 4.23 13.85
CA ASN A 91 0.28 4.67 13.30
C ASN A 91 0.40 5.08 11.83
N GLU A 92 1.56 5.59 11.42
CA GLU A 92 1.88 5.94 10.04
C GLU A 92 1.85 4.71 9.13
N VAL A 93 2.23 3.53 9.63
CA VAL A 93 2.18 2.27 8.87
C VAL A 93 0.73 1.81 8.71
N LYS A 94 -0.08 1.91 9.77
CA LYS A 94 -1.53 1.61 9.70
C LYS A 94 -2.24 2.53 8.72
N LEU A 95 -1.91 3.83 8.77
CA LEU A 95 -2.43 4.83 7.85
C LEU A 95 -1.95 4.59 6.42
N ALA A 96 -0.68 4.21 6.22
CA ALA A 96 -0.16 3.87 4.90
C ALA A 96 -0.89 2.66 4.29
N GLN A 97 -1.18 1.63 5.08
CA GLN A 97 -2.01 0.51 4.63
C GLN A 97 -3.39 1.00 4.19
N LEU A 98 -4.01 1.89 4.97
CA LEU A 98 -5.33 2.41 4.64
C LEU A 98 -5.33 3.26 3.36
N TYR A 99 -4.34 4.13 3.17
CA TYR A 99 -4.20 4.90 1.92
C TYR A 99 -3.99 3.99 0.71
N ALA A 100 -3.16 2.95 0.85
CA ALA A 100 -3.00 1.96 -0.21
C ALA A 100 -4.33 1.24 -0.50
N SER A 101 -5.08 0.89 0.54
CA SER A 101 -6.38 0.23 0.43
C SER A 101 -7.41 1.10 -0.29
N ASP A 102 -7.55 2.38 0.08
CA ASP A 102 -8.46 3.32 -0.58
C ASP A 102 -8.07 3.59 -2.04
N ALA A 103 -6.76 3.71 -2.33
CA ALA A 103 -6.29 3.85 -3.70
C ALA A 103 -6.69 2.64 -4.56
N ILE A 104 -6.53 1.43 -4.02
CA ILE A 104 -6.91 0.19 -4.69
C ILE A 104 -8.43 0.10 -4.87
N ASN A 105 -9.19 0.45 -3.83
CA ASN A 105 -10.65 0.55 -3.89
C ASN A 105 -11.11 1.52 -4.99
N SER A 106 -10.38 2.63 -5.16
CA SER A 106 -10.64 3.66 -6.17
C SER A 106 -10.14 3.28 -7.58
N GLY A 107 -9.64 2.05 -7.77
CA GLY A 107 -9.23 1.52 -9.07
C GLY A 107 -7.73 1.62 -9.36
N ALA A 108 -6.87 1.90 -8.38
CA ALA A 108 -5.43 1.82 -8.59
C ALA A 108 -5.00 0.38 -8.88
N GLU A 109 -4.25 0.19 -9.98
CA GLU A 109 -3.70 -1.10 -10.31
C GLU A 109 -2.51 -1.44 -9.41
N THR A 110 -2.56 -2.59 -8.74
CA THR A 110 -1.47 -3.08 -7.85
C THR A 110 -0.43 -3.91 -8.59
N ASN A 111 -0.86 -4.62 -9.64
CA ASN A 111 -0.07 -5.58 -10.41
C ASN A 111 -0.23 -5.37 -11.94
N GLY A 112 -0.74 -4.20 -12.34
CA GLY A 112 -0.87 -3.84 -13.74
C GLY A 112 0.49 -3.80 -14.42
N VAL A 113 0.67 -4.57 -15.49
CA VAL A 113 1.84 -4.39 -16.35
C VAL A 113 1.56 -3.18 -17.21
N GLN A 114 2.35 -2.11 -17.06
CA GLN A 114 2.29 -0.97 -17.97
C GLN A 114 2.82 -1.41 -19.34
N THR A 115 1.93 -1.96 -20.16
CA THR A 115 2.20 -2.38 -21.54
C THR A 115 2.05 -1.23 -22.53
N GLY A 116 1.50 -0.09 -22.10
CA GLY A 116 1.33 1.12 -22.92
C GLY A 116 2.62 1.92 -23.05
N GLU A 117 2.89 2.43 -24.24
CA GLU A 117 3.97 3.39 -24.48
C GLU A 117 3.69 4.69 -23.71
N ARG A 118 4.72 5.27 -23.10
CA ARG A 118 4.55 6.50 -22.30
C ARG A 118 4.24 7.68 -23.24
N LEU A 119 3.07 8.28 -23.11
CA LEU A 119 2.69 9.48 -23.85
C LEU A 119 3.67 10.64 -23.55
N LYS A 120 4.20 11.25 -24.61
CA LYS A 120 5.04 12.45 -24.59
C LYS A 120 4.21 13.71 -24.80
N ALA A 121 3.24 13.68 -25.69
CA ALA A 121 2.27 14.76 -25.88
C ALA A 121 0.95 14.25 -26.45
N PHE A 122 -0.14 14.90 -26.06
CA PHE A 122 -1.51 14.65 -26.53
C PHE A 122 -2.07 15.98 -27.05
N ASN A 123 -2.49 16.03 -28.31
CA ASN A 123 -3.10 17.21 -28.93
C ASN A 123 -4.49 16.89 -29.48
N VAL A 124 -5.44 17.79 -29.21
CA VAL A 124 -6.79 17.73 -29.76
C VAL A 124 -7.06 19.01 -30.55
N ALA A 125 -7.30 18.89 -31.85
CA ALA A 125 -7.64 20.01 -32.71
C ALA A 125 -8.92 19.69 -33.48
N GLN A 126 -10.03 20.36 -33.14
CA GLN A 126 -11.39 20.22 -33.73
C GLN A 126 -11.85 18.77 -34.03
N THR A 127 -11.35 18.13 -35.09
CA THR A 127 -11.68 16.76 -35.51
C THR A 127 -10.48 15.80 -35.59
N THR A 128 -9.28 16.25 -35.22
CA THR A 128 -8.04 15.47 -35.30
C THR A 128 -7.44 15.28 -33.91
N TYR A 129 -7.12 14.02 -33.60
CA TYR A 129 -6.38 13.61 -32.43
C TYR A 129 -4.96 13.22 -32.84
N SER A 130 -3.94 13.74 -32.17
CA SER A 130 -2.56 13.29 -32.35
C SER A 130 -1.87 13.01 -31.02
N GLU A 131 -1.23 11.85 -30.97
CA GLU A 131 -0.45 11.36 -29.84
C GLU A 131 1.00 11.21 -30.28
N THR A 132 1.91 11.64 -29.42
CA THR A 132 3.34 11.34 -29.56
C THR A 132 3.81 10.61 -28.32
N TYR A 133 4.61 9.57 -28.49
CA TYR A 133 5.13 8.75 -27.39
C TYR A 133 6.61 9.08 -27.11
N GLN A 134 7.09 8.74 -25.92
CA GLN A 134 8.48 9.00 -25.51
C GLN A 134 9.44 8.03 -26.21
N ASP A 135 10.52 8.57 -26.79
CA ASP A 135 11.58 7.76 -27.39
C ASP A 135 12.24 6.87 -26.34
N GLY A 136 12.36 5.57 -26.64
CA GLY A 136 12.98 4.60 -25.75
C GLY A 136 12.13 4.19 -24.54
N SER A 137 10.81 4.42 -24.56
CA SER A 137 9.93 3.92 -23.49
C SER A 137 10.00 2.39 -23.45
N ARG A 138 10.57 1.84 -22.38
CA ARG A 138 10.62 0.39 -22.14
C ARG A 138 9.37 0.00 -21.36
N GLN A 139 8.80 -1.15 -21.72
CA GLN A 139 7.81 -1.82 -20.89
C GLN A 139 8.45 -2.09 -19.52
N SER A 140 7.92 -1.46 -18.47
CA SER A 140 8.32 -1.74 -17.10
C SER A 140 7.44 -2.86 -16.59
N THR A 141 8.01 -4.04 -16.39
CA THR A 141 7.46 -4.99 -15.42
C THR A 141 7.80 -4.43 -14.03
N ASN A 142 6.83 -4.44 -13.12
CA ASN A 142 6.82 -3.78 -11.80
C ASN A 142 8.21 -3.60 -11.12
N PRO A 143 8.52 -2.42 -10.54
CA PRO A 143 9.68 -2.25 -9.66
C PRO A 143 9.56 -2.96 -8.31
#